data_AF-A0A3E4L1Z0-F1
#
_entry.id   AF-A0A3E4L1Z0-F1
#
_cell.length_a   1.000
_cell.length_b   1.000
_cell.length_c   1.000
_cell.angle_alpha   90.00
_cell.angle_beta   90.00
_cell.angle_gamma   90.00
#
_symmetry.space_group_name_H-M   'P 1'
#
loop_
_entity.id
_entity.type
_entity.pdbx_description
1 polymer ?
#
loop_
_entity_poly.entity_id
_entity_poly.type
_entity_poly.pdbx_seq_one_letter_code
_entity_poly.pdbx_strand_id
1 'polypeptide(L)'
;MSYTQNETEKRKVEQYFSRKKINPEAIQSFCFMQNYKFRVGPSILILQLRSGKTKMLRPNKKGTEVLHYLLDKQIPFSNYTPQAKQAVTVPEKSYWSIWNILFDVFYTAVLLVLGYVMLKVLLQEPTGEYLVKDIAKYFALTTYVICFPIVLYYLLYKCHSIRTEHEGLVLSNRFSKRVLPYDEIRKLNFCIFSSKQPRVFIELIDKDFCYHRYLLGWMPLKSAKELALLLQSLGIDATDSINQ
;
A
#
# COMPACT_ATOMS: atom_id res chain seq x y z
N MET A 1 22.71 -12.34 10.44
CA MET A 1 21.73 -12.89 9.48
C MET A 1 21.73 -11.94 8.30
N SER A 2 21.97 -12.41 7.08
CA SER A 2 21.93 -11.57 5.88
C SER A 2 20.52 -11.63 5.29
N TYR A 3 19.92 -10.48 5.07
CA TYR A 3 18.58 -10.32 4.51
C TYR A 3 18.61 -10.08 3.00
N THR A 4 19.69 -9.48 2.48
CA THR A 4 19.86 -9.27 1.04
C THR A 4 19.92 -10.61 0.32
N GLN A 5 18.98 -10.87 -0.58
CA GLN A 5 18.81 -12.20 -1.18
C GLN A 5 19.80 -12.45 -2.34
N ASN A 6 20.36 -11.40 -2.95
CA ASN A 6 21.29 -11.53 -4.08
C ASN A 6 22.20 -10.29 -4.26
N GLU A 7 23.43 -10.47 -4.76
CA GLU A 7 24.34 -9.39 -5.21
C GLU A 7 23.66 -8.36 -6.13
N THR A 8 22.73 -8.82 -6.95
CA THR A 8 21.96 -7.96 -7.87
C THR A 8 21.10 -6.94 -7.12
N GLU A 9 20.52 -7.34 -5.99
CA GLU A 9 19.70 -6.50 -5.12
C GLU A 9 20.56 -5.41 -4.47
N LYS A 10 21.70 -5.81 -3.91
CA LYS A 10 22.70 -4.91 -3.33
C LYS A 10 23.12 -3.82 -4.33
N ARG A 11 23.53 -4.21 -5.54
CA ARG A 11 23.92 -3.26 -6.60
C ARG A 11 22.80 -2.29 -6.97
N LYS A 12 21.55 -2.75 -7.02
CA LYS A 12 20.37 -1.90 -7.30
C LYS A 12 20.12 -0.85 -6.22
N VAL A 13 20.40 -1.17 -4.96
CA VAL A 13 20.27 -0.26 -3.81
C VAL A 13 21.43 0.73 -3.76
N GLU A 14 22.66 0.27 -3.99
CA GLU A 14 23.84 1.14 -4.08
C GLU A 14 23.70 2.17 -5.21
N GLN A 15 23.23 1.74 -6.39
CA GLN A 15 22.89 2.66 -7.49
C GLN A 15 21.78 3.64 -7.10
N TYR A 16 20.77 3.20 -6.32
CA TYR A 16 19.70 4.07 -5.86
C TYR A 16 20.23 5.15 -4.90
N PHE A 17 21.08 4.80 -3.94
CA PHE A 17 21.71 5.78 -3.05
C PHE A 17 22.67 6.71 -3.77
N SER A 18 23.47 6.19 -4.71
CA SER A 18 24.38 6.98 -5.55
C SER A 18 23.63 8.04 -6.36
N ARG A 19 22.54 7.66 -7.04
CA ARG A 19 21.66 8.62 -7.76
C ARG A 19 21.06 9.69 -6.85
N LYS A 20 20.87 9.39 -5.57
CA LYS A 20 20.37 10.32 -4.55
C LYS A 20 21.48 11.09 -3.84
N LYS A 21 22.74 10.90 -4.22
CA LYS A 21 23.95 11.49 -3.62
C LYS A 21 24.02 11.21 -2.12
N ILE A 22 23.75 9.96 -1.74
CA ILE A 22 23.80 9.49 -0.35
C ILE A 22 24.90 8.43 -0.27
N ASN A 23 25.88 8.65 0.62
CA ASN A 23 26.84 7.61 0.97
C ASN A 23 26.24 6.75 2.10
N PRO A 24 26.04 5.43 1.91
CA PRO A 24 25.52 4.56 2.96
C PRO A 24 26.34 4.55 4.25
N GLU A 25 27.67 4.71 4.17
CA GLU A 25 28.55 4.70 5.34
C GLU A 25 28.40 5.96 6.21
N ALA A 26 27.90 7.05 5.60
CA ALA A 26 27.62 8.29 6.30
C ALA A 26 26.28 8.23 7.07
N ILE A 27 25.49 7.16 6.91
CA ILE A 27 24.22 6.97 7.62
C ILE A 27 24.55 6.48 9.03
N GLN A 28 24.07 7.22 10.02
CA GLN A 28 24.18 6.86 11.43
C GLN A 28 23.02 5.97 11.87
N SER A 29 21.81 6.28 11.42
CA SER A 29 20.61 5.52 11.74
C SER A 29 19.52 5.82 10.71
N PHE A 30 18.46 5.02 10.68
CA PHE A 30 17.30 5.30 9.83
C PHE A 30 15.98 5.09 10.56
N CYS A 31 14.96 5.83 10.12
CA CYS A 31 13.57 5.56 10.43
C CYS A 31 12.83 5.14 9.18
N PHE A 32 11.92 4.19 9.32
CA PHE A 32 11.10 3.67 8.23
C PHE A 32 9.65 3.62 8.67
N MET A 33 8.73 3.79 7.72
CA MET A 33 7.30 3.91 8.02
C MET A 33 6.95 5.04 9.00
N GLN A 34 7.60 6.20 8.82
CA GLN A 34 7.37 7.38 9.66
C GLN A 34 6.85 8.56 8.82
N ASN A 35 5.82 9.24 9.32
CA ASN A 35 5.39 10.52 8.76
C ASN A 35 6.34 11.65 9.19
N TYR A 36 6.72 12.51 8.26
CA TYR A 36 7.60 13.66 8.53
C TYR A 36 6.90 14.97 8.21
N LYS A 37 6.64 15.79 9.25
CA LYS A 37 6.09 17.17 9.24
C LYS A 37 4.74 17.40 8.53
N PHE A 38 4.33 16.54 7.62
CA PHE A 38 3.06 16.58 6.92
C PHE A 38 2.22 15.41 7.39
N ARG A 39 1.00 15.69 7.88
CA ARG A 39 -0.04 14.69 8.25
C ARG A 39 -0.48 13.79 7.07
N VAL A 40 0.07 14.04 5.89
CA VAL A 40 -0.38 13.51 4.61
C VAL A 40 0.84 13.17 3.76
N GLY A 41 0.92 11.92 3.31
CA GLY A 41 1.96 11.43 2.42
C GLY A 41 2.23 9.94 2.62
N PRO A 42 2.91 9.29 1.67
CA PRO A 42 3.38 7.92 1.86
C PRO A 42 4.40 7.88 3.00
N SER A 43 4.51 6.75 3.69
CA SER A 43 5.59 6.53 4.65
C SER A 43 6.95 6.92 4.09
N ILE A 44 7.74 7.64 4.89
CA ILE A 44 9.03 8.19 4.49
C ILE A 44 10.13 7.33 5.14
N LEU A 45 11.16 7.02 4.36
CA LEU A 45 12.46 6.58 4.86
C LEU A 45 13.26 7.83 5.22
N ILE A 46 13.56 8.00 6.50
CA ILE A 46 14.36 9.11 7.00
C ILE A 46 15.73 8.55 7.36
N LEU A 47 16.78 9.08 6.74
CA LEU A 47 18.16 8.74 7.06
C LEU A 47 18.74 9.86 7.93
N GLN A 48 19.23 9.50 9.10
CA GLN A 48 20.01 10.38 9.96
C GLN A 48 21.47 10.19 9.61
N LEU A 49 22.13 11.25 9.13
CA LEU A 49 23.53 11.20 8.76
C LEU A 49 24.41 11.56 9.96
N ARG A 50 25.62 11.00 10.01
CA ARG A 50 26.63 11.32 11.03
C ARG A 50 26.99 12.82 11.11
N SER A 51 26.73 13.57 10.03
CA SER A 51 26.90 15.03 9.98
C SER A 51 25.79 15.81 10.70
N GLY A 52 24.82 15.15 11.32
CA GLY A 52 23.64 15.77 11.95
C GLY A 52 22.53 16.16 10.96
N LYS A 53 22.76 16.01 9.66
CA LYS A 53 21.75 16.29 8.61
C LYS A 53 20.80 15.11 8.42
N THR A 54 19.54 15.39 8.06
CA THR A 54 18.56 14.37 7.71
C THR A 54 18.28 14.35 6.21
N LYS A 55 18.10 13.14 5.65
CA LYS A 55 17.69 12.93 4.26
C LYS A 55 16.40 12.14 4.21
N MET A 56 15.42 12.64 3.47
CA MET A 56 14.12 11.98 3.30
C MET A 56 14.03 11.33 1.93
N LEU A 57 13.59 10.10 1.93
CA LEU A 57 13.39 9.29 0.75
C LEU A 57 11.98 8.71 0.79
N ARG A 58 11.32 8.66 -0.36
CA ARG A 58 10.09 7.90 -0.50
C ARG A 58 10.45 6.49 -0.93
N PRO A 59 10.24 5.46 -0.08
CA PRO A 59 10.34 4.08 -0.52
C PRO A 59 9.27 3.85 -1.59
N ASN A 60 9.74 3.67 -2.83
CA ASN A 60 8.92 3.19 -3.92
C ASN A 60 8.85 1.65 -3.83
N LYS A 61 8.68 0.94 -4.96
CA LYS A 61 8.78 -0.51 -5.10
C LYS A 61 10.07 -1.15 -4.52
N LYS A 62 11.08 -0.35 -4.15
CA LYS A 62 12.37 -0.79 -3.60
C LYS A 62 12.41 -0.80 -2.05
N GLY A 63 11.25 -0.79 -1.39
CA GLY A 63 11.17 -0.61 0.07
C GLY A 63 11.84 -1.74 0.83
N THR A 64 11.59 -2.98 0.42
CA THR A 64 12.18 -4.19 0.99
C THR A 64 13.69 -4.20 0.80
N GLU A 65 14.15 -3.98 -0.43
CA GLU A 65 15.58 -4.08 -0.77
C GLU A 65 16.40 -3.03 -0.04
N VAL A 66 15.86 -1.81 0.09
CA VAL A 66 16.52 -0.75 0.86
C VAL A 66 16.54 -1.09 2.35
N LEU A 67 15.46 -1.64 2.89
CA LEU A 67 15.39 -2.04 4.30
C LEU A 67 16.40 -3.16 4.60
N HIS A 68 16.42 -4.22 3.79
CA HIS A 68 17.37 -5.32 3.90
C HIS A 68 18.83 -4.85 3.81
N TYR A 69 19.14 -3.99 2.84
CA TYR A 69 20.49 -3.45 2.70
C TYR A 69 20.95 -2.64 3.93
N LEU A 70 20.07 -1.81 4.50
CA LEU A 70 20.38 -1.01 5.69
C LEU A 70 20.57 -1.90 6.93
N LEU A 71 19.74 -2.94 7.09
CA LEU A 71 19.85 -3.92 8.16
C LEU A 71 21.12 -4.77 8.05
N ASP A 72 21.49 -5.20 6.84
CA ASP A 72 22.72 -5.97 6.58
C ASP A 72 23.99 -5.14 6.86
N LYS A 73 23.92 -3.83 6.62
CA LYS A 73 24.96 -2.87 7.01
C LYS A 73 24.96 -2.56 8.52
N GLN A 74 24.10 -3.20 9.30
CA GLN A 74 23.94 -3.00 10.74
C GLN A 74 23.65 -1.54 11.13
N ILE A 75 23.00 -0.79 10.22
CA ILE A 75 22.59 0.57 10.52
C ILE A 75 21.38 0.49 11.47
N PRO A 76 21.39 1.18 12.62
CA PRO A 76 20.30 1.16 13.58
C PRO A 76 18.95 1.60 12.97
N PHE A 77 17.92 0.79 13.22
CA PHE A 77 16.53 1.07 12.86
C PHE A 77 15.83 1.80 14.02
N SER A 78 15.96 3.12 14.06
CA SER A 78 15.69 3.96 15.24
C SER A 78 14.25 3.98 15.72
N ASN A 79 13.28 3.89 14.81
CA ASN A 79 11.86 3.94 15.17
C ASN A 79 11.21 2.54 15.19
N TYR A 80 12.00 1.48 15.28
CA TYR A 80 11.50 0.13 15.47
C TYR A 80 11.85 -0.35 16.88
N THR A 81 10.83 -0.67 17.67
CA THR A 81 11.01 -1.18 19.03
C THR A 81 10.36 -2.57 19.11
N PRO A 82 11.16 -3.65 19.09
CA PRO A 82 10.63 -4.98 19.31
C PRO A 82 9.99 -5.05 20.70
N GLN A 83 8.70 -5.35 20.74
CA GLN A 83 8.00 -5.60 22.00
C GLN A 83 7.77 -7.10 22.17
N ALA A 84 7.77 -7.57 23.41
CA ALA A 84 7.36 -8.93 23.71
C ALA A 84 5.87 -9.07 23.37
N LYS A 85 5.53 -10.09 22.59
CA LYS A 85 4.13 -10.33 22.19
C LYS A 85 3.33 -10.73 23.42
N GLN A 86 2.19 -10.09 23.59
CA GLN A 86 1.30 -10.33 24.73
C GLN A 86 0.18 -11.27 24.31
N ALA A 87 -0.15 -12.23 25.17
CA ALA A 87 -1.31 -13.10 24.99
C ALA A 87 -2.58 -12.32 25.40
N VAL A 88 -3.03 -11.44 24.51
CA VAL A 88 -4.30 -10.71 24.68
C VAL A 88 -5.36 -11.38 23.80
N THR A 89 -6.56 -11.54 24.35
CA THR A 89 -7.70 -12.02 23.57
C THR A 89 -8.05 -11.01 22.49
N VAL A 90 -7.89 -11.41 21.23
CA VAL A 90 -8.20 -10.58 20.07
C VAL A 90 -9.71 -10.63 19.81
N PRO A 91 -10.42 -9.50 19.84
CA PRO A 91 -11.82 -9.47 19.45
C PRO A 91 -11.94 -9.65 17.94
N GLU A 92 -12.87 -10.51 17.51
CA GLU A 92 -13.18 -10.65 16.09
C GLU A 92 -13.96 -9.42 15.60
N LYS A 93 -13.32 -8.61 14.76
CA LYS A 93 -13.92 -7.37 14.25
C LYS A 93 -13.56 -7.16 12.79
N SER A 94 -14.57 -6.81 11.99
CA SER A 94 -14.39 -6.48 10.58
C SER A 94 -14.39 -4.97 10.37
N TYR A 95 -13.34 -4.45 9.78
CA TYR A 95 -13.15 -3.07 9.38
C TYR A 95 -13.28 -2.96 7.86
N TRP A 96 -14.36 -2.33 7.40
CA TRP A 96 -14.65 -2.15 5.98
C TRP A 96 -15.40 -0.83 5.77
N SER A 97 -15.60 -0.46 4.50
CA SER A 97 -16.32 0.76 4.13
C SER A 97 -17.32 0.47 3.04
N ILE A 98 -18.58 0.89 3.24
CA ILE A 98 -19.63 0.76 2.22
C ILE A 98 -19.28 1.52 0.94
N TRP A 99 -18.53 2.62 1.06
CA TRP A 99 -18.03 3.37 -0.08
C TRP A 99 -17.07 2.56 -0.95
N ASN A 100 -16.30 1.62 -0.38
CA ASN A 100 -15.49 0.71 -1.18
C ASN A 100 -16.37 -0.17 -2.07
N ILE A 101 -17.46 -0.69 -1.53
CA ILE A 101 -18.40 -1.56 -2.25
C ILE A 101 -19.19 -0.78 -3.30
N LEU A 102 -19.75 0.37 -2.93
CA LEU A 102 -20.51 1.23 -3.84
C LEU A 102 -19.65 1.69 -5.02
N PHE A 103 -18.40 2.06 -4.76
CA PHE A 103 -17.46 2.42 -5.81
C PHE A 103 -17.22 1.27 -6.79
N ASP A 104 -17.03 0.05 -6.30
CA ASP A 104 -16.83 -1.11 -7.16
C ASP A 104 -18.07 -1.45 -8.00
N VAL A 105 -19.26 -1.39 -7.39
CA VAL A 105 -20.54 -1.58 -8.10
C VAL A 105 -20.71 -0.52 -9.18
N PHE A 106 -20.45 0.75 -8.85
CA PHE A 106 -20.52 1.86 -9.80
C PHE A 106 -19.59 1.64 -11.00
N TYR A 107 -18.31 1.33 -10.76
CA TYR A 107 -17.36 1.10 -11.86
C TYR A 107 -17.71 -0.13 -12.69
N THR A 108 -18.19 -1.20 -12.06
CA THR A 108 -18.64 -2.39 -12.77
C THR A 108 -19.84 -2.07 -13.65
N ALA A 109 -20.82 -1.31 -13.14
CA ALA A 109 -21.99 -0.88 -13.91
C ALA A 109 -21.60 0.01 -15.09
N VAL A 110 -20.70 0.99 -14.89
CA VAL A 110 -20.16 1.84 -15.97
C VAL A 110 -19.47 1.00 -17.03
N LEU A 111 -18.65 0.01 -16.64
CA LEU A 111 -18.03 -0.91 -17.59
C LEU A 111 -19.04 -1.76 -18.36
N LEU A 112 -20.09 -2.25 -17.71
CA LEU A 112 -21.14 -3.01 -18.39
C LEU A 112 -21.90 -2.15 -19.40
N VAL A 113 -22.22 -0.90 -19.05
CA VAL A 113 -22.86 0.04 -19.97
C VAL A 113 -21.95 0.35 -21.15
N LEU A 114 -20.67 0.65 -20.91
CA LEU A 114 -19.69 0.88 -21.98
C LEU A 114 -19.53 -0.36 -22.85
N GLY A 115 -19.42 -1.56 -22.26
CA GLY A 115 -19.33 -2.83 -22.97
C GLY A 115 -20.58 -3.14 -23.81
N TYR A 116 -21.76 -2.76 -23.33
CA TYR A 116 -23.01 -2.89 -24.09
C TYR A 116 -23.09 -1.92 -25.26
N VAL A 117 -22.74 -0.64 -25.05
CA VAL A 117 -22.64 0.36 -26.14
C VAL A 117 -21.66 -0.11 -27.20
N MET A 118 -20.54 -0.67 -26.77
CA MET A 118 -19.51 -1.25 -27.62
C MET A 118 -20.01 -2.44 -28.43
N LEU A 119 -20.72 -3.37 -27.80
CA LEU A 119 -21.32 -4.51 -28.50
C LEU A 119 -22.34 -4.05 -29.54
N LYS A 120 -23.19 -3.08 -29.20
CA LYS A 120 -24.13 -2.47 -30.14
C LYS A 120 -23.41 -1.82 -31.32
N VAL A 121 -22.34 -1.09 -31.05
CA VAL A 121 -21.50 -0.45 -32.06
C VAL A 121 -20.87 -1.48 -33.01
N LEU A 122 -20.39 -2.61 -32.47
CA LEU A 122 -19.75 -3.67 -33.23
C LEU A 122 -20.74 -4.44 -34.11
N LEU A 123 -21.96 -4.64 -33.63
CA LEU A 123 -23.02 -5.39 -34.33
C LEU A 123 -23.82 -4.54 -35.33
N GLN A 124 -23.63 -3.22 -35.35
CA GLN A 124 -24.37 -2.32 -36.22
C GLN A 124 -23.69 -2.23 -37.60
N GLU A 125 -24.41 -2.60 -38.66
CA GLU A 125 -23.90 -2.52 -40.03
C GLU A 125 -23.52 -1.08 -40.41
N PRO A 126 -22.47 -0.90 -41.25
CA PRO A 126 -22.01 0.42 -41.66
C PRO A 126 -23.04 1.09 -42.58
N THR A 127 -24.01 1.78 -41.99
CA THR A 127 -24.89 2.70 -42.71
C THR A 127 -24.09 3.97 -43.03
N GLY A 128 -24.06 4.38 -44.30
CA GLY A 128 -23.21 5.44 -44.89
C GLY A 128 -23.36 6.87 -44.37
N GLU A 129 -23.88 7.08 -43.15
CA GLU A 129 -23.86 8.37 -42.46
C GLU A 129 -22.56 8.57 -41.67
N TYR A 130 -21.67 9.36 -42.29
CA TYR A 130 -20.73 10.35 -41.73
C TYR A 130 -19.90 10.01 -40.48
N LEU A 131 -18.57 10.07 -40.67
CA LEU A 131 -17.43 10.38 -39.78
C LEU A 131 -17.67 10.54 -38.27
N VAL A 132 -18.67 11.32 -37.85
CA VAL A 132 -19.01 11.57 -36.44
C VAL A 132 -19.45 10.28 -35.73
N LYS A 133 -20.25 9.43 -36.39
CA LYS A 133 -20.64 8.13 -35.83
C LYS A 133 -19.41 7.23 -35.64
N ASP A 134 -18.51 7.18 -36.63
CA ASP A 134 -17.29 6.37 -36.52
C ASP A 134 -16.30 6.89 -35.47
N ILE A 135 -16.14 8.22 -35.34
CA ILE A 135 -15.32 8.81 -34.27
C ILE A 135 -15.86 8.42 -32.89
N ALA A 136 -17.19 8.49 -32.67
CA ALA A 136 -17.80 8.08 -31.42
C ALA A 136 -17.60 6.58 -31.13
N LYS A 137 -17.66 5.72 -32.17
CA LYS A 137 -17.38 4.28 -32.07
C LYS A 137 -15.95 4.01 -31.62
N TYR A 138 -14.96 4.60 -32.30
CA TYR A 138 -13.54 4.43 -31.93
C TYR A 138 -13.21 5.03 -30.57
N PHE A 139 -13.87 6.12 -30.18
CA PHE A 139 -13.72 6.73 -28.86
C PHE A 139 -14.28 5.82 -27.75
N ALA A 140 -15.47 5.25 -27.93
CA ALA A 140 -16.03 4.26 -27.01
C ALA A 140 -15.12 3.02 -26.91
N LEU A 141 -14.58 2.56 -28.05
CA LEU A 141 -13.65 1.44 -28.14
C LEU A 141 -12.37 1.66 -27.35
N THR A 142 -11.73 2.78 -27.62
CA THR A 142 -10.49 3.17 -26.96
C THR A 142 -10.73 3.35 -25.45
N THR A 143 -11.83 3.99 -25.07
CA THR A 143 -12.19 4.20 -23.66
C THR A 143 -12.41 2.87 -22.94
N TYR A 144 -13.19 1.96 -23.52
CA TYR A 144 -13.44 0.65 -22.90
C TYR A 144 -12.17 -0.19 -22.77
N VAL A 145 -11.36 -0.29 -23.83
CA VAL A 145 -10.11 -1.06 -23.82
C VAL A 145 -9.11 -0.52 -22.79
N ILE A 146 -9.09 0.79 -22.54
CA ILE A 146 -8.23 1.40 -21.52
C ILE A 146 -8.83 1.26 -20.11
N CYS A 147 -10.13 1.52 -19.95
CA CYS A 147 -10.78 1.51 -18.63
C CYS A 147 -10.92 0.09 -18.06
N PHE A 148 -11.21 -0.91 -18.89
CA PHE A 148 -11.40 -2.29 -18.47
C PHE A 148 -10.22 -2.86 -17.66
N PRO A 149 -8.95 -2.84 -18.14
CA PRO A 149 -7.82 -3.36 -17.37
C PRO A 149 -7.54 -2.54 -16.12
N ILE A 150 -7.78 -1.22 -16.12
CA ILE A 150 -7.58 -0.36 -14.94
C ILE A 150 -8.58 -0.74 -13.83
N VAL A 151 -9.85 -0.92 -14.18
CA VAL A 151 -10.88 -1.30 -13.22
C VAL A 151 -10.67 -2.73 -12.75
N LEU A 152 -10.34 -3.66 -13.65
CA LEU A 152 -10.02 -5.04 -13.28
C LEU A 152 -8.83 -5.10 -12.31
N TYR A 153 -7.76 -4.36 -12.60
CA TYR A 153 -6.63 -4.20 -11.69
C TYR A 153 -7.08 -3.64 -10.33
N TYR A 154 -7.91 -2.60 -10.32
CA TYR A 154 -8.40 -2.02 -9.07
C TYR A 154 -9.24 -3.01 -8.24
N LEU A 155 -10.10 -3.80 -8.89
CA LEU A 155 -10.92 -4.82 -8.22
C LEU A 155 -10.09 -5.97 -7.65
N LEU A 156 -9.03 -6.37 -8.34
CA LEU A 156 -8.16 -7.48 -7.92
C LEU A 156 -7.15 -7.07 -6.83
N TYR A 157 -6.58 -5.87 -6.91
CA TYR A 157 -5.44 -5.49 -6.04
C TYR A 157 -5.82 -4.64 -4.83
N LYS A 158 -7.00 -4.00 -4.83
CA LYS A 158 -7.47 -3.21 -3.68
C LYS A 158 -7.89 -4.15 -2.54
N CYS A 159 -7.48 -3.84 -1.32
CA CYS A 159 -7.97 -4.52 -0.13
C CYS A 159 -9.27 -3.84 0.33
N HIS A 160 -10.33 -4.63 0.53
CA HIS A 160 -11.67 -4.13 0.81
C HIS A 160 -12.00 -4.09 2.28
N SER A 161 -11.48 -5.08 3.03
CA SER A 161 -11.71 -5.20 4.45
C SER A 161 -10.48 -5.76 5.17
N ILE A 162 -10.28 -5.30 6.40
CA ILE A 162 -9.42 -5.95 7.37
C ILE A 162 -10.31 -6.59 8.41
N ARG A 163 -10.04 -7.84 8.76
CA ARG A 163 -10.67 -8.50 9.90
C ARG A 163 -9.60 -8.93 10.90
N THR A 164 -9.86 -8.70 12.17
CA THR A 164 -9.08 -9.31 13.26
C THR A 164 -9.68 -10.69 13.53
N GLU A 165 -8.85 -11.73 13.49
CA GLU A 165 -9.21 -13.10 13.86
C GLU A 165 -8.22 -13.57 14.93
N HIS A 166 -8.51 -14.67 15.63
CA HIS A 166 -7.65 -15.19 16.70
C HIS A 166 -6.21 -15.46 16.25
N GLU A 167 -6.03 -15.97 15.02
CA GLU A 167 -4.73 -16.38 14.48
C GLU A 167 -3.95 -15.23 13.82
N GLY A 168 -4.62 -14.14 13.43
CA GLY A 168 -3.98 -13.07 12.67
C GLY A 168 -4.90 -12.02 12.08
N LEU A 169 -4.28 -11.08 11.39
CA LEU A 169 -4.97 -10.09 10.58
C LEU A 169 -5.35 -10.66 9.23
N VAL A 170 -6.62 -10.60 8.92
CA VAL A 170 -7.16 -11.05 7.64
C VAL A 170 -7.38 -9.86 6.73
N LEU A 171 -6.55 -9.78 5.70
CA LEU A 171 -6.72 -8.86 4.56
C LEU A 171 -7.60 -9.56 3.53
N SER A 172 -8.73 -8.97 3.19
CA SER A 172 -9.61 -9.52 2.14
C SER A 172 -9.85 -8.51 1.04
N ASN A 173 -9.76 -8.97 -0.19
CA ASN A 173 -10.35 -8.30 -1.35
C ASN A 173 -11.56 -9.10 -1.83
N ARG A 174 -12.14 -8.72 -2.98
CA ARG A 174 -13.34 -9.38 -3.51
C ARG A 174 -13.13 -10.84 -3.94
N PHE A 175 -11.89 -11.27 -4.20
CA PHE A 175 -11.58 -12.57 -4.82
C PHE A 175 -10.64 -13.45 -4.00
N SER A 176 -10.02 -12.90 -2.96
CA SER A 176 -8.96 -13.56 -2.19
C SER A 176 -8.95 -13.07 -0.75
N LYS A 177 -8.62 -13.99 0.15
CA LYS A 177 -8.35 -13.75 1.56
C LYS A 177 -6.87 -14.05 1.80
N ARG A 178 -6.17 -13.15 2.48
CA ARG A 178 -4.80 -13.34 2.96
C ARG A 178 -4.81 -13.21 4.47
N VAL A 179 -4.38 -14.26 5.16
CA VAL A 179 -4.15 -14.25 6.60
C VAL A 179 -2.70 -13.82 6.83
N LEU A 180 -2.52 -12.84 7.71
CA LEU A 180 -1.23 -12.39 8.21
C LEU A 180 -1.16 -12.73 9.70
N PRO A 181 -0.49 -13.83 10.05
CA PRO A 181 -0.34 -14.24 11.44
C PRO A 181 0.30 -13.12 12.28
N TYR A 182 -0.17 -12.94 13.51
CA TYR A 182 0.33 -11.85 14.36
C TYR A 182 1.81 -12.00 14.68
N ASP A 183 2.30 -13.23 14.80
CA ASP A 183 3.70 -13.60 15.00
C ASP A 183 4.60 -13.16 13.83
N GLU A 184 4.06 -13.12 12.61
CA GLU A 184 4.77 -12.69 11.41
C GLU A 184 4.82 -11.18 11.22
N ILE A 185 4.04 -10.39 11.97
CA ILE A 185 4.05 -8.92 11.85
C ILE A 185 5.07 -8.33 12.82
N ARG A 186 6.00 -7.51 12.29
CA ARG A 186 7.00 -6.77 13.07
C ARG A 186 6.57 -5.34 13.33
N LYS A 187 6.20 -4.62 12.27
CA LYS A 187 5.79 -3.22 12.32
C LYS A 187 4.64 -2.97 11.35
N LEU A 188 3.68 -2.15 11.74
CA LEU A 188 2.51 -1.80 10.93
C LEU A 188 2.23 -0.30 11.03
N ASN A 189 1.85 0.33 9.92
CA ASN A 189 1.49 1.74 9.90
C ASN A 189 0.24 1.97 9.06
N PHE A 190 -0.66 2.82 9.56
CA PHE A 190 -1.75 3.39 8.79
C PHE A 190 -1.37 4.79 8.31
N CYS A 191 -1.50 5.05 7.01
CA CYS A 191 -1.19 6.34 6.41
C CYS A 191 -2.20 6.75 5.34
N ILE A 192 -2.21 8.06 5.02
CA ILE A 192 -3.04 8.65 3.97
C ILE A 192 -2.15 9.40 3.00
N PHE A 193 -2.41 9.22 1.70
CA PHE A 193 -1.60 9.86 0.64
C PHE A 193 -2.03 11.30 0.30
N SER A 194 -3.29 11.67 0.56
CA SER A 194 -3.85 13.00 0.23
C SER A 194 -4.88 13.46 1.25
N SER A 195 -4.80 14.71 1.72
CA SER A 195 -5.81 15.33 2.61
C SER A 195 -7.12 15.59 1.90
N LYS A 196 -7.10 15.82 0.58
CA LYS A 196 -8.29 16.17 -0.20
C LYS A 196 -9.21 14.97 -0.42
N GLN A 197 -8.65 13.77 -0.53
CA GLN A 197 -9.38 12.51 -0.65
C GLN A 197 -8.62 11.43 0.13
N PRO A 198 -8.92 11.26 1.43
CA PRO A 198 -8.16 10.36 2.27
C PRO A 198 -8.43 8.91 1.85
N ARG A 199 -7.49 8.34 1.11
CA ARG A 199 -7.41 6.90 0.90
C ARG A 199 -6.43 6.33 1.90
N VAL A 200 -6.91 5.42 2.73
CA VAL A 200 -6.11 4.77 3.77
C VAL A 200 -5.28 3.68 3.14
N PHE A 201 -4.01 3.64 3.50
CA PHE A 201 -3.08 2.56 3.21
C PHE A 201 -2.67 1.89 4.50
N ILE A 202 -2.45 0.58 4.42
CA ILE A 202 -1.74 -0.19 5.44
C ILE A 202 -0.38 -0.55 4.87
N GLU A 203 0.65 -0.20 5.63
CA GLU A 203 2.03 -0.56 5.37
C GLU A 203 2.47 -1.49 6.49
N LEU A 204 3.19 -2.55 6.14
CA LEU A 204 3.65 -3.51 7.13
C LEU A 204 5.03 -4.05 6.77
N ILE A 205 5.75 -4.42 7.81
CA ILE A 205 7.02 -5.15 7.76
C ILE A 205 6.77 -6.50 8.41
N ASP A 206 7.04 -7.56 7.66
CA ASP A 206 6.91 -8.93 8.17
C ASP A 206 8.17 -9.39 8.94
N LYS A 207 8.17 -10.64 9.40
CA LYS A 207 9.24 -11.25 10.20
C LYS A 207 10.61 -11.25 9.49
N ASP A 208 10.60 -11.28 8.17
CA ASP A 208 11.77 -11.32 7.30
C ASP A 208 12.16 -9.91 6.83
N PHE A 209 11.58 -8.89 7.45
CA PHE A 209 11.74 -7.48 7.09
C PHE A 209 11.33 -7.16 5.64
N CYS A 210 10.41 -7.93 5.05
CA CYS A 210 9.84 -7.56 3.76
C CYS A 210 8.75 -6.51 3.95
N TYR A 211 8.82 -5.46 3.13
CA TYR A 211 7.90 -4.35 3.17
C TYR A 211 6.73 -4.58 2.22
N HIS A 212 5.51 -4.54 2.76
CA HIS A 212 4.28 -4.67 2.00
C HIS A 212 3.39 -3.45 2.18
N ARG A 213 2.64 -3.11 1.14
CA ARG A 213 1.67 -2.00 1.16
C ARG A 213 0.37 -2.43 0.51
N TYR A 214 -0.76 -2.18 1.18
CA TYR A 214 -2.09 -2.46 0.67
C TYR A 214 -2.97 -1.20 0.73
N LEU A 215 -3.78 -1.01 -0.31
CA LEU A 215 -4.76 0.07 -0.39
C LEU A 215 -6.07 -0.38 0.26
N LEU A 216 -6.49 0.30 1.34
CA LEU A 216 -7.77 0.05 2.04
C LEU A 216 -8.91 0.96 1.57
N GLY A 217 -8.61 1.94 0.71
CA GLY A 217 -9.60 2.85 0.16
C GLY A 217 -10.22 3.75 1.25
N TRP A 218 -11.54 3.75 1.36
CA TRP A 218 -12.30 4.66 2.24
C TRP A 218 -12.59 4.10 3.63
N MET A 219 -11.67 3.32 4.21
CA MET A 219 -11.82 2.83 5.58
C MET A 219 -11.94 4.03 6.55
N PRO A 220 -12.88 4.00 7.53
CA PRO A 220 -13.02 5.10 8.49
C PRO A 220 -11.73 5.34 9.30
N LEU A 221 -11.36 6.60 9.52
CA LEU A 221 -10.12 6.94 10.24
C LEU A 221 -10.15 6.47 11.70
N LYS A 222 -11.34 6.45 12.32
CA LYS A 222 -11.53 5.89 13.67
C LYS A 222 -11.18 4.41 13.73
N SER A 223 -11.48 3.65 12.67
CA SER A 223 -11.17 2.23 12.56
C SER A 223 -9.66 1.98 12.48
N ALA A 224 -8.91 2.82 11.76
CA ALA A 224 -7.45 2.74 11.72
C ALA A 224 -6.83 2.95 13.11
N LYS A 225 -7.31 3.97 13.84
CA LYS A 225 -6.87 4.24 15.22
C LYS A 225 -7.17 3.08 16.17
N GLU A 226 -8.41 2.58 16.14
CA GLU A 226 -8.83 1.47 16.99
C GLU A 226 -7.98 0.22 16.71
N LEU A 227 -7.79 -0.12 15.44
CA LEU A 227 -6.99 -1.27 15.05
C LEU A 227 -5.51 -1.11 15.44
N ALA A 228 -4.93 0.09 15.30
CA ALA A 228 -3.56 0.35 15.74
C ALA A 228 -3.40 0.13 17.25
N LEU A 229 -4.34 0.62 18.07
CA LEU A 229 -4.32 0.41 19.52
C LEU A 229 -4.45 -1.06 19.90
N LEU A 230 -5.32 -1.80 19.21
CA LEU A 230 -5.45 -3.25 19.42
C LEU A 230 -4.14 -3.98 19.10
N LEU A 231 -3.49 -3.66 17.98
CA LEU A 231 -2.22 -4.28 17.60
C LEU A 231 -1.08 -3.91 18.56
N GLN A 232 -1.04 -2.67 19.05
CA GLN A 232 -0.11 -2.26 20.11
C GLN A 232 -0.30 -3.09 21.38
N SER A 233 -1.55 -3.39 21.77
CA SER A 233 -1.83 -4.25 22.92
C SER A 233 -1.31 -5.68 22.76
N LEU A 234 -1.16 -6.16 21.51
CA LEU A 234 -0.55 -7.46 21.20
C LEU A 234 0.99 -7.43 21.18
N GLY A 235 1.61 -6.27 21.44
CA GLY A 235 3.06 -6.09 21.32
C GLY A 235 3.54 -5.96 19.87
N ILE A 236 2.66 -5.59 18.93
CA ILE A 236 3.05 -5.23 17.56
C ILE A 236 3.36 -3.73 17.54
N ASP A 237 4.48 -3.34 16.91
CA ASP A 237 4.82 -1.95 16.66
C ASP A 237 3.88 -1.37 15.58
N ALA A 238 2.64 -1.07 15.99
CA ALA A 238 1.62 -0.48 15.15
C ALA A 238 1.58 1.02 15.38
N THR A 239 1.56 1.81 14.31
CA THR A 239 1.45 3.27 14.36
C THR A 239 0.24 3.71 13.55
N ASP A 240 -0.53 4.67 14.09
CA ASP A 240 -1.54 5.39 13.32
C ASP A 240 -0.99 6.77 12.96
N SER A 241 -0.41 6.90 11.77
CA SER A 241 0.15 8.17 11.32
C SER A 241 -0.90 9.13 10.74
N ILE A 242 -2.19 8.75 10.74
CA ILE A 242 -3.30 9.56 10.26
C ILE A 242 -3.72 10.60 11.30
N ASN A 243 -3.76 10.18 12.57
CA ASN A 243 -4.33 10.96 13.66
C ASN A 243 -3.26 11.59 14.59
N GLN A 244 -2.00 11.67 14.16
CA GLN A 244 -0.91 12.42 14.81
C GLN A 244 -0.95 13.91 14.40
#